data_AF-A0A7C7EMD1-F1
#
_entry.id   AF-A0A7C7EMD1-F1
#
_cell.length_a   1.000
_cell.length_b   1.000
_cell.length_c   1.000
_cell.angle_alpha   90.00
_cell.angle_beta   90.00
_cell.angle_gamma   90.00
#
_symmetry.space_group_name_H-M   'P 1'
#
loop_
_entity.id
_entity.type
_entity.pdbx_description
1 polymer ?
#
loop_
_entity_poly.entity_id
_entity_poly.type
_entity_poly.pdbx_seq_one_letter_code
_entity_poly.pdbx_strand_id
1 'polypeptide(L)'
;MGQKVTNLEIISEFKCGNMGGMRRSKATNSLEIISDHTKGLYEDKWFGDILHYTGMGKKGDQDLYFRQNKTLAQSDTNGVEVHLFEVLVPTEYIYRGVVYLAGKPYQEIQVIF
;
A
#
# COMPACT_ATOMS: atom_id res chain seq x y z
N MET A 1 -8.52 12.22 12.41
CA MET A 1 -7.06 12.22 12.09
C MET A 1 -6.49 10.89 12.52
N GLY A 2 -5.63 10.29 11.70
CA GLY A 2 -4.98 9.00 12.02
C GLY A 2 -3.84 9.15 13.03
N GLN A 3 -3.44 8.05 13.66
CA GLN A 3 -2.32 8.02 14.60
C GLN A 3 -1.00 8.15 13.82
N LYS A 4 -0.14 9.08 14.22
CA LYS A 4 1.23 9.15 13.72
C LYS A 4 2.06 8.03 14.34
N VAL A 5 2.75 7.27 13.50
CA VAL A 5 3.65 6.19 13.89
C VAL A 5 4.95 6.28 13.11
N THR A 6 5.98 5.65 13.65
CA THR A 6 7.32 5.54 13.09
C THR A 6 7.46 4.25 12.29
N ASN A 7 8.45 4.21 11.40
CA ASN A 7 8.77 2.98 10.66
C ASN A 7 9.10 1.79 11.59
N LEU A 8 9.73 2.07 12.74
CA LEU A 8 10.08 1.04 13.73
C LEU A 8 8.84 0.48 14.42
N GLU A 9 7.86 1.32 14.74
CA GLU A 9 6.57 0.87 15.30
C GLU A 9 5.83 -0.03 14.30
N ILE A 10 5.80 0.33 13.01
CA ILE A 10 5.19 -0.51 11.97
C ILE A 10 5.87 -1.89 11.90
N ILE A 11 7.20 -1.92 11.86
CA ILE A 11 7.96 -3.18 11.81
C ILE A 11 7.71 -4.01 13.08
N SER A 12 7.72 -3.37 14.25
CA SER A 12 7.54 -4.04 15.52
C SER A 12 6.14 -4.63 15.66
N GLU A 13 5.11 -3.89 15.27
CA GLU A 13 3.72 -4.31 15.37
C GLU A 13 3.39 -5.40 14.35
N PHE A 14 3.67 -5.14 13.07
CA PHE A 14 3.23 -6.02 11.98
C PHE A 14 4.23 -7.11 11.63
N LYS A 15 5.46 -7.06 12.16
CA LYS A 15 6.55 -8.00 11.81
C LYS A 15 6.86 -8.02 10.30
N CYS A 16 6.64 -6.89 9.63
CA CYS A 16 6.80 -6.75 8.19
C CYS A 16 8.22 -6.28 7.81
N GLY A 17 8.49 -6.21 6.51
CA GLY A 17 9.73 -5.61 6.00
C GLY A 17 9.86 -4.12 6.34
N ASN A 18 11.08 -3.58 6.32
CA ASN A 18 11.37 -2.20 6.73
C ASN A 18 11.25 -1.15 5.62
N MET A 19 11.03 -1.57 4.37
CA MET A 19 11.00 -0.69 3.19
C MET A 19 10.05 -1.19 2.11
N GLY A 20 9.75 -0.31 1.16
CA GLY A 20 8.82 -0.55 0.06
C GLY A 20 7.41 -0.01 0.33
N GLY A 21 6.65 0.16 -0.75
CA GLY A 21 5.25 0.58 -0.71
C GLY A 21 4.33 -0.54 -0.21
N MET A 22 4.65 -1.79 -0.48
CA MET A 22 3.90 -2.95 0.01
C MET A 22 4.79 -3.84 0.85
N ARG A 23 4.35 -4.13 2.07
CA ARG A 23 5.11 -4.90 3.05
C ARG A 23 4.22 -6.04 3.50
N ARG A 24 4.51 -7.25 3.02
CA ARG A 24 3.71 -8.44 3.37
C ARG A 24 4.30 -9.08 4.63
N SER A 25 3.50 -9.25 5.67
CA SER A 25 3.84 -10.06 6.83
C SER A 25 3.10 -11.40 6.80
N LYS A 26 3.84 -12.50 6.93
CA LYS A 26 3.23 -13.83 7.12
C LYS A 26 2.90 -14.11 8.59
N ALA A 27 3.56 -13.41 9.53
CA ALA A 27 3.40 -13.66 10.96
C ALA A 27 2.07 -13.14 11.50
N THR A 28 1.65 -11.96 11.04
CA THR A 28 0.36 -11.33 11.38
C THR A 28 -0.71 -11.58 10.33
N ASN A 29 -0.37 -12.31 9.26
CA ASN A 29 -1.22 -12.49 8.09
C ASN A 29 -1.75 -11.16 7.49
N SER A 30 -0.98 -10.08 7.57
CA SER A 30 -1.36 -8.76 7.06
C SER A 30 -0.48 -8.23 5.89
N LEU A 31 -1.01 -7.28 5.13
CA LEU A 31 -0.31 -6.53 4.09
C LEU A 31 -0.39 -5.04 4.42
N GLU A 32 0.76 -4.43 4.71
CA GLU A 32 0.85 -2.99 4.96
C GLU A 32 1.14 -2.28 3.63
N ILE A 33 0.19 -1.44 3.19
CA ILE A 33 0.36 -0.55 2.05
C ILE A 33 0.74 0.85 2.54
N ILE A 34 1.82 1.38 1.99
CA ILE A 34 2.37 2.70 2.28
C ILE A 34 2.13 3.56 1.03
N SER A 35 1.22 4.50 1.14
CA SER A 35 1.00 5.54 0.16
C SER A 35 1.87 6.74 0.51
N ASP A 36 2.92 6.97 -0.29
CA ASP A 36 3.96 7.94 0.01
C ASP A 36 3.93 9.10 -0.98
N HIS A 37 3.19 10.14 -0.62
CA HIS A 37 2.98 11.35 -1.41
C HIS A 37 4.25 12.22 -1.54
N THR A 38 5.35 11.82 -0.89
CA THR A 38 6.61 12.57 -0.90
C THR A 38 7.59 12.10 -1.96
N LYS A 39 7.36 10.92 -2.57
CA LYS A 39 8.37 10.26 -3.43
C LYS A 39 8.22 10.52 -4.92
N GLY A 40 7.13 11.14 -5.39
CA GLY A 40 6.91 11.49 -6.80
C GLY A 40 7.02 10.34 -7.81
N LEU A 41 7.10 9.09 -7.33
CA LEU A 41 7.26 7.89 -8.17
C LEU A 41 5.92 7.37 -8.67
N TYR A 42 4.87 7.56 -7.87
CA TYR A 42 3.50 7.17 -8.14
C TYR A 42 2.59 8.18 -7.45
N GLU A 43 1.55 8.67 -8.13
CA GLU A 43 0.49 9.44 -7.49
C GLU A 43 -0.64 8.49 -7.09
N ASP A 44 -0.63 8.04 -5.85
CA ASP A 44 -1.82 7.42 -5.29
C ASP A 44 -2.88 8.51 -5.07
N LYS A 45 -4.10 8.28 -5.55
CA LYS A 45 -5.14 9.33 -5.60
C LYS A 45 -6.35 8.94 -4.78
N TRP A 46 -6.82 9.87 -3.95
CA TRP A 46 -8.11 9.75 -3.27
C TRP A 46 -9.23 10.28 -4.17
N PHE A 47 -10.27 9.46 -4.36
CA PHE A 47 -11.55 9.86 -4.94
C PHE A 47 -12.65 9.60 -3.91
N GLY A 48 -13.01 10.64 -3.16
CA GLY A 48 -13.85 10.48 -1.97
C GLY A 48 -13.17 9.58 -0.96
N ASP A 49 -13.82 8.49 -0.59
CA ASP A 49 -13.31 7.51 0.38
C ASP A 49 -12.53 6.35 -0.26
N ILE A 50 -12.27 6.40 -1.58
CA ILE A 50 -11.55 5.36 -2.32
C ILE A 50 -10.13 5.84 -2.63
N LEU A 51 -9.15 5.09 -2.15
CA LEU A 51 -7.75 5.27 -2.53
C LEU A 51 -7.42 4.41 -3.76
N HIS A 52 -6.98 5.06 -4.83
CA HIS A 52 -6.42 4.41 -6.00
C HIS A 52 -4.93 4.24 -5.77
N TYR A 53 -4.57 3.06 -5.25
CA TYR A 53 -3.20 2.70 -4.90
C TYR A 53 -2.47 2.06 -6.08
N THR A 54 -1.27 2.54 -6.41
CA THR A 54 -0.46 1.96 -7.48
C THR A 54 0.32 0.74 -6.99
N GLY A 55 0.17 -0.38 -7.69
CA GLY A 55 0.91 -1.60 -7.40
C GLY A 55 2.43 -1.44 -7.52
N MET A 56 3.16 -2.51 -7.21
CA MET A 56 4.62 -2.50 -7.32
C MET A 56 5.09 -2.95 -8.70
N GLY A 57 6.27 -2.45 -9.07
CA GLY A 57 6.90 -2.69 -10.36
C GLY A 57 7.31 -1.34 -10.96
N LYS A 58 8.62 -1.07 -10.97
CA LYS A 58 9.16 0.26 -11.38
C LYS A 58 9.59 0.33 -12.85
N LYS A 59 9.59 -0.80 -13.55
CA LYS A 59 10.14 -0.90 -14.91
C LYS A 59 9.20 -1.73 -15.78
N GLY A 60 8.83 -1.17 -16.93
CA GLY A 60 7.89 -1.79 -17.85
C GLY A 60 6.47 -1.90 -17.28
N ASP A 61 5.65 -2.70 -17.93
CA ASP A 61 4.27 -2.92 -17.52
C ASP A 61 4.21 -3.67 -16.19
N GLN A 62 3.40 -3.16 -15.26
CA GLN A 62 3.14 -3.86 -14.02
C GLN A 62 2.25 -5.08 -14.28
N ASP A 63 2.64 -6.22 -13.70
CA ASP A 63 1.84 -7.44 -13.71
C ASP A 63 1.03 -7.55 -12.41
N LEU A 64 -0.29 -7.70 -12.53
CA LEU A 64 -1.21 -7.86 -11.41
C LEU A 64 -0.91 -9.11 -10.59
N TYR A 65 -0.32 -10.15 -11.20
CA TYR A 65 0.02 -11.39 -10.52
C TYR A 65 1.44 -11.39 -9.95
N PHE A 66 2.17 -10.28 -10.08
CA PHE A 66 3.54 -10.16 -9.59
C PHE A 66 3.59 -9.94 -8.07
N ARG A 67 4.09 -10.96 -7.35
CA ARG A 67 4.31 -10.99 -5.89
C ARG A 67 3.18 -10.34 -5.07
N GLN A 68 3.38 -9.18 -4.43
CA GLN A 68 2.38 -8.53 -3.57
C GLN A 68 1.20 -7.93 -4.33
N ASN A 69 1.35 -7.62 -5.64
CA ASN A 69 0.21 -7.19 -6.46
C ASN A 69 -0.90 -8.24 -6.42
N LYS A 70 -0.52 -9.54 -6.50
CA LYS A 70 -1.48 -10.65 -6.41
C LYS A 70 -2.18 -10.68 -5.06
N THR A 71 -1.43 -10.48 -3.97
CA THR A 71 -2.01 -10.44 -2.62
C THR A 71 -3.01 -9.31 -2.48
N LEU A 72 -2.68 -8.11 -2.95
CA LEU A 72 -3.57 -6.95 -2.88
C LEU A 72 -4.81 -7.14 -3.78
N ALA A 73 -4.61 -7.60 -5.02
CA ALA A 73 -5.67 -7.82 -5.99
C ALA A 73 -6.69 -8.89 -5.58
N GLN A 74 -6.30 -9.81 -4.68
CA GLN A 74 -7.14 -10.91 -4.17
C GLN A 74 -7.50 -10.71 -2.70
N SER A 75 -7.29 -9.51 -2.13
CA SER A 75 -7.47 -9.23 -0.69
C SER A 75 -8.89 -9.42 -0.19
N ASP A 76 -9.88 -9.40 -1.09
CA ASP A 76 -11.28 -9.69 -0.81
C ASP A 76 -11.55 -11.18 -0.49
N THR A 77 -10.68 -12.08 -0.94
CA THR A 77 -10.92 -13.54 -0.93
C THR A 77 -9.79 -14.35 -0.33
N ASN A 78 -8.58 -13.80 -0.22
CA ASN A 78 -7.40 -14.53 0.25
C ASN A 78 -7.19 -14.50 1.78
N GLY A 79 -8.05 -13.78 2.51
CA GLY A 79 -8.00 -13.69 3.97
C GLY A 79 -6.82 -12.89 4.54
N VAL A 80 -6.15 -12.07 3.72
CA VAL A 80 -5.08 -11.16 4.16
C VAL A 80 -5.68 -9.81 4.55
N GLU A 81 -5.45 -9.39 5.79
CA GLU A 81 -5.86 -8.06 6.26
C GLU A 81 -4.95 -6.98 5.64
N VAL A 82 -5.53 -5.90 5.11
CA VAL A 82 -4.76 -4.82 4.48
C VAL A 82 -4.80 -3.58 5.37
N HIS A 83 -3.64 -3.06 5.74
CA HIS A 83 -3.48 -1.84 6.54
C HIS A 83 -2.96 -0.71 5.68
N LEU A 84 -3.58 0.46 5.77
CA LEU A 84 -3.14 1.66 5.05
C LEU A 84 -2.36 2.60 5.96
N PHE A 85 -1.17 2.99 5.48
CA PHE A 85 -0.38 4.09 6.01
C PHE A 85 -0.15 5.14 4.94
N GLU A 86 -0.29 6.40 5.32
CA GLU A 86 0.02 7.53 4.44
C GLU A 86 1.22 8.33 4.94
N VAL A 87 2.08 8.74 4.02
CA VAL A 87 3.23 9.62 4.28
C VAL A 87 2.98 10.93 3.55
N LEU A 88 2.67 11.99 4.32
CA LEU A 88 2.50 13.36 3.83
C LEU A 88 3.76 14.21 4.07
N VAL A 89 4.54 13.83 5.09
CA VAL A 89 5.82 14.42 5.47
C VAL A 89 6.84 13.28 5.50
N PRO A 90 8.04 13.43 4.90
CA PRO A 90 9.01 12.35 4.84
C PRO A 90 9.26 11.74 6.22
N THR A 91 9.24 10.41 6.29
CA THR A 91 9.47 9.59 7.51
C THR A 91 8.34 9.59 8.56
N GLU A 92 7.29 10.39 8.40
CA GLU A 92 6.10 10.35 9.26
C GLU A 92 4.98 9.52 8.62
N TYR A 93 4.55 8.46 9.29
CA TYR A 93 3.48 7.58 8.81
C TYR A 93 2.20 7.86 9.57
N ILE A 94 1.10 8.06 8.86
CA ILE A 94 -0.24 8.22 9.42
C ILE A 94 -0.98 6.91 9.19
N TYR A 95 -1.31 6.19 10.27
CA TYR A 95 -2.13 4.98 10.17
C TYR A 95 -3.59 5.36 9.89
N ARG A 96 -4.15 4.82 8.80
CA ARG A 96 -5.53 5.07 8.36
C ARG A 96 -6.51 3.97 8.72
N GLY A 97 -6.01 2.83 9.20
CA GLY A 97 -6.84 1.69 9.58
C GLY A 97 -6.75 0.53 8.59
N VAL A 98 -7.61 -0.46 8.83
CA VAL A 98 -7.85 -1.59 7.92
C VAL A 98 -8.67 -1.10 6.73
N VAL A 99 -8.28 -1.50 5.53
CA VAL A 99 -8.96 -1.17 4.28
C VAL A 99 -9.34 -2.44 3.52
N TYR A 100 -10.29 -2.31 2.60
CA TYR A 100 -10.76 -3.40 1.76
C TYR A 100 -10.73 -2.99 0.28
N LEU A 101 -10.76 -3.99 -0.60
CA LEU A 101 -10.80 -3.77 -2.04
C LEU A 101 -12.13 -3.13 -2.43
N ALA A 102 -12.11 -1.85 -2.79
CA ALA A 102 -13.32 -1.09 -3.13
C ALA A 102 -13.91 -1.45 -4.51
N GLY A 103 -13.13 -2.08 -5.38
CA GLY A 103 -13.54 -2.44 -6.73
C GLY A 103 -12.50 -3.29 -7.45
N LYS A 104 -12.79 -3.69 -8.70
CA LYS A 104 -11.86 -4.51 -9.50
C LYS A 104 -10.55 -3.73 -9.77
N PRO A 105 -9.38 -4.31 -9.50
CA PRO A 105 -8.11 -3.72 -9.91
C PRO A 105 -8.09 -3.49 -11.43
N TYR A 106 -7.45 -2.41 -11.86
CA TYR A 106 -7.39 -2.02 -13.26
C TYR A 106 -5.99 -1.49 -13.60
N GLN A 107 -5.69 -1.41 -14.90
CA GLN A 107 -4.44 -0.85 -15.40
C GLN A 107 -4.65 0.60 -15.83
N GLU A 108 -3.69 1.46 -15.52
CA GLU A 108 -3.68 2.87 -15.91
C GLU A 108 -2.33 3.22 -16.53
N ILE A 109 -2.35 4.01 -17.61
CA ILE A 109 -1.12 4.53 -18.22
C ILE A 109 -0.66 5.71 -17.36
N GLN A 110 0.47 5.53 -16.68
CA GLN A 110 1.15 6.61 -15.97
C GLN A 110 1.96 7.42 -16.99
N VAL A 111 1.44 8.55 -17.44
CA VAL A 111 2.20 9.52 -18.23
C VAL A 111 3.05 10.36 -17.27
N ILE A 112 4.36 10.12 -17.29
CA ILE A 112 5.33 10.99 -16.62
C ILE A 112 5.38 12.28 -17.44
N PHE A 113 4.96 13.40 -16.87
CA PHE A 113 5.19 14.73 -17.44
C PHE A 113 6.52 15.31 -16.95
#